data_AF-U7R3M2-F1
#
_entry.id   AF-U7R3M2-F1
#
_cell.length_a   1.000
_cell.length_b   1.000
_cell.length_c   1.000
_cell.angle_alpha   90.00
_cell.angle_beta   90.00
_cell.angle_gamma   90.00
#
_symmetry.space_group_name_H-M   'P 1'
#
loop_
_entity.id
_entity.type
_entity.pdbx_description
1 polymer ?
#
loop_
_entity_poly.entity_id
_entity_poly.type
_entity_poly.pdbx_seq_one_letter_code
_entity_poly.pdbx_strand_id
1 'polypeptide(L)' 'MKRDLLESIGRDASPLELAAKAVLREELDRVEVHPCDEGDDVVAARHLTLEMRILLSALTGYE' A
#
# COMPACT_ATOMS: atom_id res chain seq x y z
N MET A 1 8.66 13.97 -3.32
CA MET A 1 9.33 12.66 -3.11
C MET A 1 8.22 11.64 -3.09
N LYS A 2 8.30 10.60 -3.92
CA LYS A 2 7.27 9.56 -4.00
C LYS A 2 7.23 8.80 -2.66
N ARG A 3 6.04 8.52 -2.14
CA ARG A 3 5.87 7.91 -0.81
C ARG A 3 5.61 6.41 -0.96
N ASP A 4 6.39 5.60 -0.24
CA ASP A 4 6.11 4.17 -0.04
C ASP A 4 5.32 4.02 1.27
N LEU A 5 4.06 3.59 1.17
CA LEU A 5 3.20 3.42 2.35
C LEU A 5 3.49 2.12 3.10
N LEU A 6 4.14 1.16 2.47
CA LEU A 6 4.41 -0.18 3.03
C LEU A 6 5.83 -0.31 3.60
N GLU A 7 6.64 0.76 3.51
CA GLU A 7 8.02 0.79 4.00
C GLU A 7 8.12 0.48 5.51
N SER A 8 7.12 0.91 6.28
CA SER A 8 7.06 0.69 7.73
C SER A 8 6.85 -0.79 8.14
N ILE A 9 6.34 -1.63 7.23
CA ILE A 9 6.12 -3.05 7.50
C ILE A 9 7.44 -3.80 7.28
N GLY A 10 8.17 -4.00 8.37
CA GLY A 10 9.57 -4.46 8.35
C GLY A 10 9.81 -5.88 8.88
N ARG A 11 11.04 -6.11 9.35
CA ARG A 11 11.59 -7.42 9.73
C ARG A 11 10.91 -8.06 10.95
N ASP A 12 10.24 -7.26 11.77
CA ASP A 12 9.53 -7.70 12.96
C ASP A 12 8.04 -7.99 12.70
N ALA A 13 7.57 -7.80 11.46
CA ALA A 13 6.20 -8.12 11.06
C ALA A 13 5.96 -9.64 11.12
N SER A 14 4.78 -10.01 11.61
CA SER A 14 4.30 -11.38 11.58
C SER A 14 4.20 -11.91 10.15
N PRO A 15 4.23 -13.26 9.95
CA PRO A 15 4.03 -13.84 8.64
C PRO A 15 2.74 -13.41 7.94
N LEU A 16 1.67 -13.16 8.71
CA LEU A 16 0.40 -12.67 8.17
C LEU A 16 0.51 -11.23 7.66
N GLU A 17 1.19 -10.35 8.40
CA GLU A 17 1.42 -8.96 7.98
C GLU A 17 2.33 -8.89 6.75
N LEU A 18 3.33 -9.78 6.64
CA LEU A 18 4.15 -9.89 5.42
C LEU A 18 3.35 -10.39 4.21
N ALA A 19 2.45 -11.35 4.41
CA ALA A 19 1.56 -11.80 3.34
C ALA A 19 0.59 -10.70 2.91
N ALA A 20 0.01 -9.98 3.87
CA ALA A 20 -0.87 -8.84 3.59
C ALA A 20 -0.13 -7.68 2.91
N LYS A 21 1.12 -7.41 3.29
CA LYS A 21 2.01 -6.46 2.61
C LYS A 21 2.19 -6.82 1.14
N ALA A 22 2.44 -8.10 0.83
CA ALA A 22 2.62 -8.55 -0.54
C ALA A 22 1.35 -8.34 -1.39
N VAL A 23 0.17 -8.68 -0.83
CA VAL A 23 -1.11 -8.45 -1.48
C VAL A 23 -1.35 -6.95 -1.72
N LEU A 24 -1.10 -6.10 -0.73
CA LEU A 24 -1.25 -4.65 -0.87
C LEU A 24 -0.30 -4.06 -1.89
N ARG A 25 0.95 -4.53 -1.96
CA ARG A 25 1.92 -4.09 -2.96
C ARG A 25 1.43 -4.40 -4.36
N GLU A 26 0.95 -5.62 -4.60
CA GLU A 26 0.39 -6.00 -5.90
C GLU A 26 -0.82 -5.14 -6.28
N GLU A 27 -1.71 -4.85 -5.33
CA GLU A 27 -2.88 -4.00 -5.59
C GLU A 27 -2.52 -2.54 -5.86
N LEU A 28 -1.54 -1.97 -5.14
CA LEU A 28 -1.04 -0.62 -5.38
C LEU A 28 -0.38 -0.50 -6.76
N ASP A 29 0.45 -1.48 -7.12
CA ASP A 29 1.18 -1.48 -8.39
C ASP A 29 0.27 -1.69 -9.61
N ARG A 30 -0.93 -2.26 -9.41
CA ARG A 30 -1.97 -2.41 -10.45
C ARG A 30 -2.70 -1.11 -10.77
N VAL A 31 -2.66 -0.11 -9.89
CA VAL A 31 -3.36 1.16 -10.11
C VAL A 31 -2.61 1.98 -11.16
N GLU A 32 -3.25 2.20 -12.31
CA GLU A 32 -2.73 3.13 -13.31
C GLU A 32 -2.90 4.57 -12.81
N VAL A 33 -1.77 5.24 -12.59
CA VAL A 33 -1.71 6.65 -12.20
C VAL A 33 -1.06 7.49 -13.31
N HIS A 34 -1.21 8.81 -13.22
CA HIS A 34 -0.55 9.71 -14.16
C HIS A 34 0.98 9.54 -14.07
N PRO A 35 1.76 9.64 -15.18
CA PRO A 35 3.21 9.39 -15.17
C PRO A 35 4.01 10.22 -14.15
N CYS A 36 3.54 11.44 -13.83
CA CYS A 36 4.16 12.27 -12.79
C CYS A 36 4.04 11.68 -11.37
N ASP A 37 3.03 10.85 -11.13
CA ASP A 37 2.65 10.28 -9.85
C ASP A 37 3.03 8.78 -9.74
N GLU A 38 3.62 8.20 -10.79
CA GLU A 38 3.99 6.79 -10.84
C GLU A 38 4.83 6.38 -9.62
N GLY A 39 4.43 5.38 -8.84
CA GLY A 39 5.15 4.98 -7.62
C GLY A 39 4.94 5.90 -6.41
N ASP A 40 4.00 6.86 -6.46
CA ASP A 40 3.46 7.50 -5.26
C ASP A 40 2.27 6.70 -4.72
N ASP A 41 2.52 5.87 -3.70
CA ASP A 41 1.51 4.99 -3.11
C ASP A 41 0.32 5.78 -2.53
N VAL A 42 0.50 7.05 -2.17
CA VAL A 42 -0.61 7.90 -1.68
C VAL A 42 -1.64 8.17 -2.77
N VAL A 43 -1.17 8.33 -4.02
CA VAL A 43 -2.05 8.52 -5.17
C VAL A 43 -2.74 7.20 -5.51
N ALA A 44 -1.97 6.11 -5.59
CA ALA A 44 -2.51 4.78 -5.88
C ALA A 44 -3.54 4.33 -4.84
N ALA A 45 -3.29 4.57 -3.54
CA ALA A 45 -4.17 4.17 -2.45
C ALA A 45 -5.60 4.76 -2.53
N ARG A 46 -5.78 5.89 -3.23
CA ARG A 46 -7.11 6.51 -3.43
C ARG A 46 -8.02 5.70 -4.35
N HIS A 47 -7.44 4.82 -5.17
CA HIS A 47 -8.15 4.01 -6.15
C HIS A 47 -8.33 2.55 -5.69
N LEU A 48 -7.79 2.18 -4.53
CA LEU A 48 -8.00 0.87 -3.94
C LEU A 48 -9.47 0.63 -3.59
N THR A 49 -9.87 -0.65 -3.61
CA THR A 49 -11.17 -1.07 -3.06
C THR A 49 -11.25 -0.74 -1.57
N LEU A 50 -12.47 -0.69 -1.03
CA LEU A 50 -12.68 -0.39 0.38
C LEU A 50 -11.96 -1.38 1.29
N GLU A 51 -12.00 -2.68 0.95
CA GLU A 51 -11.36 -3.75 1.70
C GLU A 51 -9.84 -3.58 1.73
N MET A 52 -9.23 -3.23 0.59
CA MET A 52 -7.79 -2.99 0.52
C MET A 52 -7.39 -1.72 1.28
N ARG A 53 -8.21 -0.66 1.26
CA ARG A 53 -7.98 0.53 2.09
C ARG A 53 -8.05 0.23 3.58
N ILE A 54 -9.01 -0.60 4.02
CA ILE A 54 -9.12 -1.03 5.42
C ILE A 54 -7.88 -1.82 5.82
N LEU A 55 -7.42 -2.76 4.97
CA LEU A 55 -6.22 -3.54 5.23
C LEU A 55 -4.97 -2.65 5.31
N LEU A 56 -4.82 -1.71 4.38
CA LEU A 56 -3.72 -0.73 4.38
C LEU A 56 -3.71 0.09 5.67
N SER A 57 -4.88 0.61 6.08
CA SER A 57 -5.03 1.38 7.31
C SER A 57 -4.67 0.55 8.55
N ALA A 58 -5.14 -0.70 8.62
CA ALA A 58 -4.85 -1.61 9.74
C ALA A 58 -3.35 -1.90 9.91
N LEU A 59 -2.59 -1.95 8.82
CA LEU A 59 -1.16 -2.28 8.87
C LEU A 59 -0.24 -1.06 9.02
N THR A 60 -0.70 0.14 8.64
CA THR A 60 0.18 1.31 8.48
C THR A 60 -0.32 2.55 9.22
N GLY A 61 -1.57 2.57 9.68
CA GLY A 61 -2.22 3.75 10.23
C GLY A 61 -2.59 4.82 9.19
N TYR A 62 -2.53 4.48 7.89
CA TYR A 62 -2.89 5.38 6.80
C TYR A 62 -4.42 5.59 6.74
N GLU A 63 -4.88 6.83 6.58
CA GLU A 63 -6.30 7.23 6.51
C GLU A 63 -6.73 7.68 5.09
#